data_AF-A0A2M9GD50-F1
#
_entry.id   AF-A0A2M9GD50-F1
#
_cell.length_a   1.000
_cell.length_b   1.000
_cell.length_c   1.000
_cell.angle_alpha   90.00
_cell.angle_beta   90.00
_cell.angle_gamma   90.00
#
_symmetry.space_group_name_H-M   'P 1'
#
loop_
_entity.id
_entity.type
_entity.pdbx_description
1 polymer ?
#
loop_
_entity_poly.entity_id
_entity_poly.type
_entity_poly.pdbx_seq_one_letter_code
_entity_poly.pdbx_strand_id
1 'polypeptide(L)'
;MGEQLALQTLNEKTGLNFKPLQNGSDHGCDGCAVAINDDTITVMVMDAKSSVNGVNKAGTPHGDPATRLRGWLGNRSIADSDPALRDALRAALLSENVKVQGVTVKVGVPAPGKTGVAEFKVEPWSKK
;
A
#
# COMPACT_ATOMS: atom_id res chain seq x y z
N MET A 1 -8.49 11.28 -0.93
CA MET A 1 -9.77 10.51 -1.03
C MET A 1 -9.57 9.14 -1.68
N GLY A 2 -8.84 9.02 -2.80
CA GLY A 2 -8.58 7.72 -3.44
C GLY A 2 -7.82 6.71 -2.57
N GLU A 3 -6.76 7.16 -1.89
CA GLU A 3 -5.95 6.31 -0.98
C GLU A 3 -6.74 5.78 0.21
N GLN A 4 -7.54 6.63 0.87
CA GLN A 4 -8.37 6.19 2.00
C GLN A 4 -9.40 5.14 1.57
N LEU A 5 -10.06 5.34 0.43
CA LEU A 5 -10.99 4.36 -0.13
C LEU A 5 -10.29 3.05 -0.52
N ALA A 6 -9.08 3.15 -1.10
CA ALA A 6 -8.25 2.00 -1.41
C ALA A 6 -7.85 1.20 -0.16
N LEU A 7 -7.44 1.89 0.90
CA LEU A 7 -7.05 1.30 2.18
C LEU A 7 -8.24 0.58 2.84
N GLN A 8 -9.40 1.25 2.89
CA GLN A 8 -10.64 0.65 3.40
C GLN A 8 -11.01 -0.61 2.61
N THR A 9 -11.03 -0.52 1.28
CA THR A 9 -11.36 -1.66 0.41
C THR A 9 -10.40 -2.83 0.63
N LEU A 10 -9.11 -2.55 0.80
CA LEU A 10 -8.11 -3.60 1.02
C LEU A 10 -8.25 -4.26 2.39
N ASN A 11 -8.50 -3.48 3.44
CA ASN A 11 -8.75 -4.01 4.79
C ASN A 11 -10.00 -4.89 4.80
N GLU A 12 -11.10 -4.44 4.19
CA GLU A 12 -12.34 -5.21 4.08
C GLU A 12 -12.15 -6.52 3.30
N LYS A 13 -11.37 -6.52 2.22
CA LYS A 13 -11.14 -7.70 1.38
C LYS A 13 -10.16 -8.71 1.97
N THR A 14 -9.16 -8.25 2.71
CA THR A 14 -8.07 -9.10 3.22
C THR A 14 -8.24 -9.47 4.69
N GLY A 15 -9.05 -8.73 5.44
CA GLY A 15 -9.12 -8.84 6.90
C GLY A 15 -7.85 -8.34 7.61
N LEU A 16 -6.88 -7.79 6.87
CA LEU A 16 -5.67 -7.21 7.43
C LEU A 16 -5.91 -5.75 7.85
N ASN A 17 -4.99 -5.22 8.67
CA ASN A 17 -5.00 -3.84 9.10
C ASN A 17 -3.87 -3.06 8.42
N PHE A 18 -4.04 -2.76 7.14
CA PHE A 18 -3.16 -1.86 6.42
C PHE A 18 -3.25 -0.45 7.00
N LYS A 19 -2.09 0.16 7.21
CA LYS A 19 -1.94 1.53 7.69
C LYS A 19 -0.95 2.30 6.83
N PRO A 20 -1.16 3.59 6.58
CA PRO A 20 -0.18 4.39 5.87
C PRO A 20 1.10 4.53 6.72
N LEU A 21 2.25 4.52 6.04
CA LEU A 21 3.53 4.96 6.58
C LEU A 21 4.03 6.07 5.66
N GLN A 22 3.56 7.29 5.89
CA GLN A 22 3.76 8.46 5.03
C GLN A 22 4.13 9.67 5.86
N ASN A 23 4.97 10.55 5.30
CA ASN A 23 5.29 11.83 5.92
C ASN A 23 4.17 12.87 5.69
N GLY A 24 4.34 14.09 6.21
CA GLY A 24 3.37 15.19 6.05
C GLY A 24 3.18 15.73 4.63
N SER A 25 3.82 15.14 3.62
CA SER A 25 3.62 15.44 2.20
C SER A 25 3.02 14.24 1.44
N ASP A 26 2.42 13.29 2.14
CA ASP A 26 1.84 12.05 1.60
C ASP A 26 2.86 11.18 0.85
N HIS A 27 4.17 11.36 1.13
CA HIS A 27 5.21 10.51 0.55
C HIS A 27 5.46 9.32 1.47
N GLY A 28 5.33 8.11 0.94
CA GLY A 28 5.62 6.88 1.66
C GLY A 28 4.81 5.70 1.17
N CYS A 29 4.51 4.78 2.08
CA CYS A 29 3.67 3.62 1.85
C CYS A 29 2.20 4.00 2.06
N ASP A 30 1.37 3.94 1.01
CA ASP A 30 -0.06 4.25 1.09
C ASP A 30 -0.80 3.28 2.02
N GLY A 31 -0.35 2.02 2.08
CA GLY A 31 -0.75 1.07 3.10
C GLY A 31 0.27 -0.03 3.29
N CYS A 32 0.75 -0.19 4.52
CA CYS A 32 1.67 -1.24 4.91
C CYS A 32 1.02 -2.11 5.98
N ALA A 33 1.25 -3.42 5.89
CA ALA A 33 0.79 -4.39 6.89
C ALA A 33 1.81 -5.52 7.04
N VAL A 34 1.80 -6.14 8.22
CA VAL A 34 2.46 -7.43 8.44
C VAL A 34 1.35 -8.47 8.57
N ALA A 35 1.36 -9.47 7.69
CA ALA A 35 0.52 -10.63 7.74
C ALA A 35 1.35 -11.83 8.20
N ILE A 36 0.80 -12.64 9.10
CA ILE A 36 1.43 -13.87 9.58
C ILE A 36 0.48 -15.01 9.24
N ASN A 37 0.93 -15.89 8.35
CA ASN A 37 0.20 -17.08 7.95
C ASN A 37 1.08 -18.29 8.27
N ASP A 38 0.68 -19.07 9.27
CA ASP A 38 1.48 -20.16 9.86
C ASP A 38 2.90 -19.66 10.20
N ASP A 39 3.94 -20.26 9.62
CA ASP A 39 5.34 -19.89 9.82
C ASP A 39 5.84 -18.83 8.81
N THR A 40 4.99 -18.34 7.91
CA THR A 40 5.38 -17.35 6.90
C THR A 40 4.94 -15.95 7.33
N ILE A 41 5.93 -15.08 7.53
CA ILE A 41 5.71 -13.65 7.69
C ILE A 41 5.68 -13.00 6.30
N THR A 42 4.61 -12.30 5.97
CA THR A 42 4.50 -11.51 4.74
C THR A 42 4.33 -10.04 5.08
N VAL A 43 5.27 -9.21 4.64
CA VAL A 43 5.10 -7.76 4.63
C VAL A 43 4.37 -7.37 3.36
N MET A 44 3.17 -6.83 3.52
CA MET A 44 2.33 -6.35 2.43
C MET A 44 2.56 -4.86 2.23
N VAL A 45 2.87 -4.46 0.99
CA VAL A 45 3.10 -3.08 0.59
C VAL A 45 2.06 -2.70 -0.44
N MET A 46 1.17 -1.76 -0.09
CA MET A 46 0.13 -1.26 -0.96
C MET A 46 0.51 0.11 -1.51
N ASP A 47 0.27 0.29 -2.80
CA ASP A 47 0.28 1.58 -3.47
C ASP A 47 -1.09 1.78 -4.16
N ALA A 48 -1.69 2.95 -3.94
CA ALA A 48 -2.97 3.31 -4.52
C ALA A 48 -2.75 4.17 -5.77
N LYS A 49 -3.52 3.87 -6.82
CA LYS A 49 -3.50 4.65 -8.06
C LYS A 49 -4.93 5.00 -8.44
N SER A 50 -5.22 6.28 -8.62
CA SER A 50 -6.55 6.75 -8.99
C SER A 50 -6.59 7.31 -10.40
N SER A 51 -7.77 7.26 -11.02
CA SER A 51 -8.03 7.85 -12.33
C SER A 51 -9.49 8.31 -12.44
N VAL A 52 -9.68 9.49 -13.00
CA VAL A 52 -11.01 10.02 -13.37
C VAL A 52 -11.53 9.46 -14.70
N ASN A 53 -10.69 8.73 -15.43
CA ASN A 53 -10.98 8.16 -16.75
C ASN A 53 -11.30 6.64 -16.68
N GLY A 54 -11.77 6.18 -15.51
CA GLY A 54 -12.07 4.77 -15.21
C GLY A 54 -10.90 4.01 -14.59
N VAL A 55 -11.23 2.91 -13.89
CA VAL A 55 -10.26 2.13 -13.07
C VAL A 55 -9.11 1.55 -13.91
N ASN A 56 -9.39 1.14 -15.15
CA ASN A 56 -8.39 0.57 -16.06
C ASN A 56 -7.39 1.60 -16.59
N LYS A 57 -7.62 2.90 -16.36
CA LYS A 57 -6.70 4.00 -16.69
C LYS A 57 -5.87 4.47 -15.50
N ALA A 58 -6.13 3.94 -14.30
CA ALA A 58 -5.26 4.18 -13.15
C ALA A 58 -3.87 3.59 -13.42
N GLY A 59 -2.85 4.35 -13.04
CA GLY A 59 -1.46 3.98 -13.25
C GLY A 59 -1.06 2.69 -12.52
N THR A 60 0.16 2.24 -12.79
CA THR A 60 0.78 1.13 -12.06
C THR A 60 2.00 1.69 -11.32
N PRO A 61 2.22 1.33 -10.05
CA PRO A 61 3.43 1.72 -9.34
C PRO A 61 4.69 1.14 -9.98
N HIS A 62 5.79 1.89 -9.84
CA HIS A 62 7.08 1.54 -10.44
C HIS A 62 8.08 1.04 -9.40
N GLY A 63 8.91 0.09 -9.82
CA GLY A 63 10.03 -0.42 -9.04
C GLY A 63 9.63 -1.55 -8.09
N ASP A 64 10.64 -2.15 -7.45
CA ASP A 64 10.44 -3.28 -6.55
C ASP A 64 9.84 -2.84 -5.19
N PRO A 65 8.72 -3.45 -4.74
CA PRO A 65 8.05 -3.08 -3.48
C PRO A 65 8.96 -3.17 -2.26
N ALA A 66 9.85 -4.17 -2.21
CA ALA A 66 10.76 -4.36 -1.08
C ALA A 66 11.83 -3.28 -1.03
N THR A 67 12.33 -2.87 -2.19
CA THR A 67 13.29 -1.77 -2.33
C THR A 67 12.65 -0.44 -1.92
N ARG A 68 11.42 -0.19 -2.37
CA ARG A 68 10.62 0.99 -1.97
C ARG A 68 10.41 1.05 -0.46
N LEU A 69 9.92 -0.05 0.14
CA LEU A 69 9.70 -0.14 1.58
C LEU A 69 10.97 0.14 2.38
N ARG A 70 12.10 -0.47 2.01
CA ARG A 70 13.39 -0.22 2.69
C ARG A 70 13.82 1.24 2.58
N GLY A 71 13.61 1.86 1.42
CA GLY A 71 13.85 3.29 1.22
C GLY A 71 13.00 4.16 2.15
N TRP A 72 11.70 3.86 2.27
CA TRP A 72 10.80 4.57 3.18
C TRP A 72 11.18 4.38 4.66
N LEU A 73 11.51 3.15 5.07
CA LEU A 73 11.99 2.85 6.43
C LEU A 73 13.35 3.48 6.75
N GLY A 74 14.16 3.78 5.73
CA GLY A 74 15.42 4.51 5.86
C GLY A 74 15.25 6.03 5.95
N ASN A 75 14.11 6.56 5.52
CA ASN A 75 13.81 7.99 5.59
C ASN A 75 13.07 8.32 6.89
N ARG A 76 13.73 9.01 7.82
CA ARG A 76 13.15 9.38 9.13
C ARG A 76 11.86 10.18 9.02
N SER A 77 11.74 11.09 8.05
CA SER A 77 10.50 11.87 7.88
C SER A 77 9.27 11.01 7.61
N ILE A 78 9.46 9.81 7.04
CA ILE A 78 8.42 8.83 6.75
C ILE A 78 8.34 7.81 7.88
N ALA A 79 9.46 7.19 8.24
CA ALA A 79 9.52 6.14 9.24
C ALA A 79 9.00 6.59 10.62
N ASP A 80 9.21 7.84 10.99
CA ASP A 80 8.79 8.36 12.29
C ASP A 80 7.34 8.87 12.30
N SER A 81 6.60 8.77 11.18
CA SER A 81 5.16 9.09 11.13
C SER A 81 4.32 8.11 11.94
N ASP A 82 4.75 6.84 12.00
CA ASP A 82 4.17 5.80 12.85
C ASP A 82 5.30 4.88 13.35
N PRO A 83 5.90 5.20 14.53
CA PRO A 83 7.00 4.42 15.08
C PRO A 83 6.64 2.95 15.36
N ALA A 84 5.39 2.67 15.75
CA ALA A 84 4.95 1.31 16.05
C ALA A 84 4.87 0.47 14.78
N LEU A 85 4.31 1.01 13.69
CA LEU A 85 4.28 0.37 12.39
C LEU A 85 5.68 0.19 11.81
N ARG A 86 6.53 1.23 11.90
CA ARG A 86 7.95 1.16 11.50
C ARG A 86 8.67 0.00 12.18
N ASP A 87 8.53 -0.13 13.49
CA ASP A 87 9.23 -1.13 14.27
C ASP A 87 8.72 -2.54 13.96
N ALA A 88 7.39 -2.70 13.79
CA ALA A 88 6.80 -3.96 13.34
C ALA A 88 7.30 -4.38 11.95
N LEU A 89 7.36 -3.45 10.99
CA LEU A 89 7.86 -3.71 9.65
C LEU A 89 9.36 -4.07 9.66
N ARG A 90 10.17 -3.35 10.44
CA ARG A 90 11.60 -3.66 10.60
C ARG A 90 11.81 -5.03 11.22
N ALA A 91 11.08 -5.36 12.28
CA ALA A 91 11.16 -6.68 12.91
C ALA A 91 10.75 -7.79 11.94
N ALA A 92 9.66 -7.62 11.19
CA ALA A 92 9.23 -8.57 10.17
C ALA A 92 10.30 -8.79 9.10
N LEU A 93 10.94 -7.72 8.61
CA LEU A 93 11.99 -7.78 7.59
C LEU A 93 13.29 -8.48 8.06
N LEU A 94 13.50 -8.65 9.36
CA LEU A 94 14.64 -9.37 9.93
C LEU A 94 14.38 -10.89 10.05
N SER A 95 13.14 -11.34 9.85
CA SER A 95 12.81 -12.76 9.93
C SER A 95 13.35 -13.54 8.72
N GLU A 96 13.89 -14.73 8.96
CA GLU A 96 14.55 -15.56 7.93
C GLU A 96 13.61 -15.95 6.77
N ASN A 97 12.30 -16.06 7.04
CA ASN A 97 11.29 -16.50 6.06
C ASN A 97 10.36 -15.38 5.60
N VAL A 98 10.76 -14.10 5.76
CA VAL A 98 9.92 -12.99 5.36
C VAL A 98 9.77 -12.88 3.84
N LYS A 99 8.53 -12.70 3.38
CA LYS A 99 8.22 -12.30 2.01
C LYS A 99 7.76 -10.86 2.00
N VAL A 100 8.20 -10.08 1.01
CA VAL A 100 7.61 -8.77 0.74
C VAL A 100 6.76 -8.87 -0.51
N GLN A 101 5.47 -8.57 -0.39
CA GLN A 101 4.52 -8.61 -1.49
C GLN A 101 3.95 -7.22 -1.72
N GLY A 102 4.02 -6.78 -2.97
CA GLY A 102 3.39 -5.53 -3.39
C GLY A 102 1.98 -5.77 -3.93
N VAL A 103 1.06 -4.88 -3.59
CA VAL A 103 -0.30 -4.84 -4.11
C VAL A 103 -0.57 -3.43 -4.63
N THR A 104 -1.23 -3.34 -5.78
CA THR A 104 -1.76 -2.09 -6.31
C THR A 104 -3.27 -2.07 -6.14
N VAL A 105 -3.80 -1.02 -5.53
CA VAL A 105 -5.24 -0.77 -5.51
C VAL A 105 -5.54 0.36 -6.49
N LYS A 106 -6.19 -0.01 -7.60
CA LYS A 106 -6.64 0.93 -8.62
C LYS A 106 -8.04 1.41 -8.29
N VAL A 107 -8.23 2.72 -8.31
CA VAL A 107 -9.50 3.39 -8.02
C VAL A 107 -9.95 4.22 -9.23
N GLY A 108 -11.05 3.82 -9.84
CA GLY A 108 -11.77 4.66 -10.81
C GLY A 108 -12.71 5.59 -10.07
N VAL A 109 -12.45 6.89 -10.09
CA VAL A 109 -13.35 7.90 -9.51
C VAL A 109 -14.15 8.58 -10.62
N PRO A 110 -15.43 8.94 -10.41
CA PRO A 110 -16.16 9.74 -11.38
C PRO A 110 -15.44 11.06 -11.67
N ALA A 111 -15.44 11.48 -12.94
CA ALA A 111 -14.90 12.78 -13.31
C ALA A 111 -15.66 13.92 -12.59
N PRO A 112 -15.00 15.07 -12.34
CA PRO A 112 -15.67 16.23 -11.75
C PRO A 112 -16.96 16.58 -12.50
N GLY A 113 -18.07 16.73 -11.77
CA GLY A 113 -19.38 17.01 -12.35
C GLY A 113 -20.13 15.80 -12.92
N LYS A 114 -19.63 14.58 -12.74
CA LYS A 114 -20.34 13.34 -13.06
C LYS A 114 -20.70 12.59 -11.78
N THR A 115 -21.92 12.06 -11.72
CA THR A 115 -22.35 11.14 -10.66
C THR A 115 -22.01 9.71 -11.06
N GLY A 116 -21.64 8.87 -10.08
CA GLY A 116 -21.26 7.49 -10.29
C GLY A 116 -20.66 6.86 -9.04
N VAL A 117 -20.56 5.52 -9.03
CA VAL A 117 -19.90 4.77 -7.95
C VAL A 117 -18.42 4.60 -8.29
N ALA A 118 -17.56 4.64 -7.27
CA ALA A 118 -16.14 4.35 -7.47
C ALA A 118 -15.92 2.88 -7.84
N GLU A 119 -15.04 2.64 -8.81
CA GLU A 119 -14.64 1.32 -9.26
C GLU A 119 -13.31 0.93 -8.61
N PHE A 120 -13.17 -0.34 -8.23
CA PHE A 120 -11.96 -0.82 -7.56
C PHE A 120 -11.40 -2.05 -8.26
N LYS A 121 -10.07 -2.10 -8.38
CA LYS A 121 -9.34 -3.28 -8.83
C LYS A 121 -8.09 -3.47 -7.99
N VAL A 122 -7.91 -4.68 -7.48
CA VAL A 122 -6.71 -5.07 -6.73
C VAL A 122 -5.87 -5.94 -7.63
N GLU A 123 -4.61 -5.56 -7.82
CA GLU A 123 -3.66 -6.27 -8.69
C GLU A 123 -2.32 -6.49 -7.96
N PRO A 124 -1.57 -7.55 -8.27
CA PRO A 124 -0.20 -7.66 -7.81
C PRO A 124 0.66 -6.50 -8.34
N TRP A 125 1.43 -5.86 -7.46
CA TRP A 125 2.44 -4.90 -7.88
C TRP A 125 3.67 -5.68 -8.36
N SER A 126 3.84 -5.74 -9.68
CA SER A 126 4.99 -6.39 -10.30
C SER A 126 6.28 -5.59 -10.07
N LYS A 127 7.42 -6.29 -9.89
CA LYS A 127 8.76 -5.71 -9.68
C LYS A 127 9.34 -4.91 -10.87
N LYS A 128 8.52 -4.57 -11.87
CA LYS A 128 8.95 -3.94 -13.13
C LYS A 128 9.24 -2.46 -12.98
#